data_AF-L9ZBY7-F1
#
_entry.id   AF-L9ZBY7-F1
#
_cell.length_a   1.000
_cell.length_b   1.000
_cell.length_c   1.000
_cell.angle_alpha   90.00
_cell.angle_beta   90.00
_cell.angle_gamma   90.00
#
_symmetry.space_group_name_H-M   'P 1'
#
loop_
_entity.id
_entity.type
_entity.pdbx_description
1 polymer ?
#
loop_
_entity_poly.entity_id
_entity_poly.type
_entity_poly.pdbx_seq_one_letter_code
_entity_poly.pdbx_strand_id
1 'polypeptide(L)' 'MTRADATILEFLLNEGNRPLIANPSTVEANIDYKISHVRRRLRALQDGGLVEYSDKDRGLYRISEQGQAYLEGQT' A
#
# COMPACT_ATOMS: atom_id res chain seq x y z
N MET A 1 -11.39 5.94 -2.28
CA MET A 1 -10.92 4.56 -2.44
C MET A 1 -11.27 4.02 -3.82
N THR A 2 -10.39 3.23 -4.42
CA THR A 2 -10.58 2.49 -5.67
C THR A 2 -10.26 1.00 -5.46
N ARG A 3 -10.59 0.14 -6.43
CA ARG A 3 -10.16 -1.28 -6.38
C ARG A 3 -8.64 -1.43 -6.30
N ALA A 4 -7.89 -0.52 -6.92
CA ALA A 4 -6.43 -0.52 -6.86
C ALA A 4 -5.89 -0.23 -5.45
N ASP A 5 -6.62 0.56 -4.65
CA ASP A 5 -6.23 0.84 -3.27
C ASP A 5 -6.27 -0.41 -2.40
N ALA A 6 -7.39 -1.13 -2.44
CA ALA A 6 -7.54 -2.38 -1.71
C ALA A 6 -6.45 -3.38 -2.10
N THR A 7 -6.22 -3.57 -3.40
CA THR A 7 -5.15 -4.46 -3.90
C THR A 7 -3.75 -4.06 -3.42
N ILE A 8 -3.43 -2.76 -3.34
CA ILE A 8 -2.14 -2.29 -2.81
C ILE A 8 -2.03 -2.56 -1.31
N LEU A 9 -3.09 -2.28 -0.54
CA LEU A 9 -3.10 -2.52 0.90
C LEU A 9 -2.99 -4.02 1.21
N GLU A 10 -3.76 -4.86 0.53
CA GLU A 10 -3.70 -6.33 0.64
C GLU A 10 -2.30 -6.85 0.34
N PHE A 11 -1.67 -6.37 -0.75
CA PHE A 11 -0.30 -6.71 -1.09
C PHE A 11 0.69 -6.32 0.03
N LEU A 12 0.57 -5.09 0.56
CA LEU A 12 1.44 -4.61 1.63
C LEU A 12 1.18 -5.32 2.97
N LEU A 13 -0.01 -5.85 3.22
CA LEU A 13 -0.31 -6.63 4.43
C LEU A 13 0.33 -8.03 4.39
N ASN A 14 0.55 -8.56 3.18
CA ASN A 14 1.02 -9.92 2.92
C ASN A 14 0.06 -11.02 3.39
N GLU A 15 0.29 -12.23 2.89
CA GLU A 15 -0.32 -13.42 3.47
C GLU A 15 0.18 -13.63 4.92
N GLY A 16 -0.76 -13.78 5.86
CA GLY A 16 -0.47 -13.99 7.28
C GLY A 16 -0.29 -12.70 8.12
N ASN A 17 -0.82 -11.56 7.67
CA ASN A 17 -0.83 -10.28 8.38
C ASN A 17 0.56 -9.82 8.87
N ARG A 18 1.60 -10.07 8.04
CA ARG A 18 2.95 -9.57 8.28
C ARG A 18 3.30 -8.51 7.24
N PRO A 19 3.18 -7.22 7.58
CA PRO A 19 3.39 -6.13 6.63
C PRO A 19 4.71 -6.21 5.87
N LEU A 20 4.65 -6.13 4.55
CA LEU A 20 5.82 -5.94 3.68
C LEU A 20 6.25 -4.48 3.65
N ILE A 21 7.54 -4.29 3.41
CA ILE A 21 8.12 -3.01 3.03
C ILE A 21 8.45 -3.10 1.53
N ALA A 22 7.84 -2.23 0.73
CA ALA A 22 7.95 -2.30 -0.73
C ALA A 22 8.05 -0.91 -1.36
N ASN A 23 8.82 -0.81 -2.45
CA ASN A 23 8.78 0.37 -3.32
C ASN A 23 7.67 0.21 -4.38
N PRO A 24 7.31 1.28 -5.12
CA PRO A 24 6.25 1.22 -6.13
C PRO A 24 6.49 0.18 -7.24
N SER A 25 7.74 -0.10 -7.61
CA SER A 25 8.07 -1.08 -8.65
C SER A 25 7.87 -2.52 -8.16
N THR A 26 8.20 -2.79 -6.89
CA THR A 26 7.89 -4.07 -6.24
C THR A 26 6.38 -4.31 -6.19
N VAL A 27 5.59 -3.27 -5.87
CA VAL A 27 4.12 -3.36 -5.87
C VAL A 27 3.60 -3.65 -7.29
N GLU A 28 4.01 -2.87 -8.30
CA GLU A 28 3.62 -3.09 -9.71
C GLU A 28 3.92 -4.52 -10.18
N ALA A 29 5.09 -5.06 -9.85
CA ALA A 29 5.49 -6.39 -10.31
C ALA A 29 4.56 -7.52 -9.81
N ASN A 30 3.72 -7.26 -8.81
CA ASN A 30 2.89 -8.27 -8.16
C ASN A 30 1.38 -8.00 -8.27
N ILE A 31 0.96 -6.90 -8.92
CA ILE A 31 -0.46 -6.56 -9.07
C ILE A 31 -0.76 -6.10 -10.51
N ASP A 32 -2.00 -6.22 -10.95
CA ASP A 32 -2.41 -5.86 -12.33
C ASP A 32 -2.66 -4.35 -12.52
N TYR A 33 -1.71 -3.52 -12.09
CA TYR A 33 -1.74 -2.07 -12.27
C TYR A 33 -0.37 -1.52 -12.67
N LYS A 34 -0.34 -0.66 -13.68
CA LYS A 34 0.91 -0.03 -14.16
C LYS A 34 1.52 0.95 -13.15
N ILE A 35 2.85 1.12 -13.20
CA ILE A 35 3.65 1.93 -12.26
C ILE A 35 3.13 3.35 -12.04
N SER A 36 2.64 4.01 -13.09
CA SER A 36 2.11 5.37 -13.00
C SER A 36 0.85 5.42 -12.13
N HIS A 37 0.00 4.41 -12.25
CA HIS A 37 -1.19 4.25 -11.42
C HIS A 37 -0.81 3.92 -9.98
N VAL A 38 0.09 2.95 -9.77
CA VAL A 38 0.58 2.52 -8.45
C VAL A 38 1.17 3.71 -7.67
N ARG A 39 2.07 4.50 -8.28
CA ARG A 39 2.67 5.69 -7.65
C ARG A 39 1.65 6.76 -7.29
N ARG A 40 0.60 6.92 -8.09
CA ARG A 40 -0.49 7.87 -7.79
C ARG A 40 -1.33 7.37 -6.62
N ARG A 41 -1.63 6.07 -6.57
CA ARG A 41 -2.42 5.47 -5.49
C ARG A 41 -1.65 5.42 -4.17
N LEU A 42 -0.38 5.02 -4.17
CA LEU A 42 0.46 5.04 -2.96
C LEU A 42 0.54 6.44 -2.33
N ARG A 43 0.67 7.50 -3.13
CA ARG A 43 0.61 8.88 -2.63
C ARG A 43 -0.74 9.21 -2.00
N ALA A 44 -1.85 8.90 -2.68
CA ALA A 44 -3.18 9.15 -2.14
C ALA A 44 -3.48 8.33 -0.86
N LEU A 45 -2.98 7.10 -0.77
CA LEU A 45 -3.07 6.26 0.43
C LEU A 45 -2.24 6.84 1.57
N GLN A 46 -1.05 7.35 1.26
CA GLN A 46 -0.16 8.00 2.23
C GLN A 46 -0.76 9.32 2.73
N ASP A 47 -1.37 10.11 1.85
CA ASP A 47 -2.09 11.34 2.22
C ASP A 47 -3.32 11.04 3.09
N GLY A 48 -3.95 9.87 2.90
CA GLY A 48 -5.07 9.37 3.70
C GLY A 48 -4.68 8.59 4.96
N GLY A 49 -3.38 8.44 5.25
CA GLY A 49 -2.89 7.73 6.45
C GLY A 49 -2.99 6.19 6.40
N LEU A 50 -3.32 5.60 5.25
CA LEU A 50 -3.49 4.14 5.11
C LEU A 50 -2.17 3.40 4.83
N VAL A 51 -1.15 4.13 4.37
CA VAL A 51 0.23 3.65 4.27
C VAL A 51 1.17 4.74 4.79
N GLU A 52 2.38 4.34 5.16
CA GLU A 52 3.43 5.24 5.63
C GLU A 52 4.77 4.92 4.95
N TYR A 53 5.69 5.89 4.97
CA TYR A 53 7.07 5.62 4.58
C TYR A 53 7.77 4.83 5.68
N SER A 54 8.28 3.65 5.34
CA SER A 54 9.28 2.96 6.17
C SER A 54 10.67 3.55 5.95
N ASP A 55 10.94 4.08 4.75
CA ASP A 55 12.14 4.83 4.39
C ASP A 55 11.77 5.76 3.23
N LYS A 56 11.75 7.08 3.49
CA LYS A 56 11.31 8.08 2.53
C LYS A 56 12.30 8.26 1.39
N ASP A 57 13.60 8.23 1.69
CA ASP A 57 14.67 8.47 0.70
C ASP A 57 14.75 7.33 -0.32
N ARG A 58 14.44 6.11 0.13
CA ARG A 58 14.36 4.92 -0.72
C ARG A 58 12.98 4.70 -1.34
N GLY A 59 11.99 5.54 -0.99
CA GLY A 59 10.61 5.40 -1.47
C GLY A 59 9.95 4.10 -1.05
N LEU A 60 10.25 3.61 0.15
CA LEU A 60 9.72 2.36 0.71
C LEU A 60 8.47 2.65 1.54
N TYR A 61 7.39 1.97 1.21
CA TYR A 61 6.10 2.06 1.87
C TYR A 61 5.81 0.81 2.69
N ARG A 62 5.01 0.99 3.74
CA ARG A 62 4.40 -0.07 4.55
C ARG A 62 2.94 0.30 4.82
N ILE A 63 2.07 -0.70 4.97
CA ILE A 63 0.70 -0.47 5.45
C ILE A 63 0.72 0.03 6.91
N SER A 64 -0.09 1.05 7.21
CA SER A 64 -0.25 1.58 8.57
C SER A 64 -1.25 0.75 9.39
N GLU A 65 -1.37 1.03 10.69
CA GLU A 65 -2.43 0.44 11.52
C GLU A 65 -3.84 0.78 11.01
N GLN A 66 -4.05 2.03 10.57
CA GLN A 66 -5.32 2.46 9.97
C GLN A 66 -5.60 1.72 8.66
N GLY A 67 -4.57 1.46 7.85
CA GLY A 67 -4.70 0.66 6.64
C GLY A 67 -5.13 -0.78 6.93
N GLN A 68 -4.62 -1.37 8.01
CA GLN A 68 -5.01 -2.72 8.45
C GLN A 68 -6.47 -2.73 8.94
N ALA A 69 -6.84 -1.81 9.83
CA ALA A 69 -8.21 -1.67 10.33
C ALA A 69 -9.22 -1.45 9.18
N TYR A 70 -8.82 -0.71 8.13
CA TYR A 70 -9.61 -0.52 6.93
C TYR A 70 -9.87 -1.84 6.19
N LEU A 71 -8.85 -2.68 6.00
CA LEU A 71 -9.01 -4.00 5.36
C LEU A 71 -9.86 -4.97 6.20
N GLU A 72 -9.84 -4.83 7.52
CA GLU A 72 -10.66 -5.62 8.45
C GLU A 72 -12.11 -5.12 8.55
N GLY A 73 -12.47 -4.03 7.84
CA GLY A 73 -13.81 -3.45 7.84
C GLY A 73 -14.17 -2.72 9.14
N GLN A 74 -13.17 -2.26 9.89
CA GLN A 74 -13.36 -1.58 11.19
C GLN A 74 -13.49 -0.06 11.07
N THR A 75 -13.53 0.49 9.85
CA THR A 75 -13.61 1.93 9.55
C THR A 75 -14.51 2.24 8.36
#